data_AF-A0A4D4L9H0-F1
#
_entry.id   AF-A0A4D4L9H0-F1
#
_cell.length_a   1.000
_cell.length_b   1.000
_cell.length_c   1.000
_cell.angle_alpha   90.00
_cell.angle_beta   90.00
_cell.angle_gamma   90.00
#
_symmetry.space_group_name_H-M   'P 1'
#
loop_
_entity.id
_entity.type
_entity.pdbx_description
1 polymer ?
#
loop_
_entity_poly.entity_id
_entity_poly.type
_entity_poly.pdbx_seq_one_letter_code
_entity_poly.pdbx_strand_id
1 'polypeptide(L)'
;MVVSGEEAAVARVAGHWRGLGRKVKGLRVGHGFHSALMEPMLDSFREVLEGLSFAPPRLAVVSNVTGRPAEVGEVCSPEYWVRHVRQAVLFGPGVEWLAEHGQVTRFVELGPDGVLSAMAHNCLAHHNDPGSGDQPEVIASLRRDQPEVNAVLTCLARQFATGTSIDWTTALGDNSVPGAHLGLPTYAFQRQRYWLEAPPKQPTPPTSAWKPSNTHCSEPLWSHQLAMGSS
;
A
#
# COMPACT_ATOMS: atom_id res chain seq x y z
N MET A 1 7.01 -0.24 -23.14
CA MET A 1 7.96 0.80 -23.62
C MET A 1 7.24 1.70 -24.62
N VAL A 2 7.56 2.99 -24.62
CA VAL A 2 7.08 3.99 -25.59
C VAL A 2 8.29 4.58 -26.31
N VAL A 3 8.16 4.84 -27.61
CA VAL A 3 9.20 5.47 -28.43
C VAL A 3 8.59 6.71 -29.09
N SER A 4 9.28 7.84 -28.99
CA SER A 4 8.86 9.12 -29.56
C SER A 4 10.04 9.81 -30.27
N GLY A 5 9.73 10.64 -31.25
CA GLY A 5 10.72 11.30 -32.10
C GLY A 5 10.15 11.61 -33.47
N GLU A 6 11.03 11.86 -34.43
CA GLU A 6 10.66 12.04 -35.83
C GLU A 6 9.83 10.86 -36.35
N GLU A 7 8.75 11.15 -37.07
CA GLU A 7 7.80 10.13 -37.55
C GLU A 7 8.49 9.01 -38.33
N ALA A 8 9.38 9.35 -39.26
CA ALA A 8 10.10 8.35 -40.05
C ALA A 8 10.98 7.44 -39.18
N ALA A 9 11.65 7.98 -38.17
CA ALA A 9 12.47 7.21 -37.24
C ALA A 9 11.62 6.26 -36.37
N VAL A 10 10.53 6.77 -35.81
CA VAL A 10 9.57 5.97 -35.03
C VAL A 10 8.94 4.88 -35.89
N ALA A 11 8.60 5.18 -37.15
CA ALA A 11 8.05 4.22 -38.09
C ALA A 11 9.02 3.06 -38.39
N ARG A 12 10.32 3.33 -38.53
CA ARG A 12 11.34 2.27 -38.70
C ARG A 12 11.40 1.35 -37.48
N VAL A 13 11.46 1.92 -36.28
CA VAL A 13 11.47 1.14 -35.03
C VAL A 13 10.19 0.31 -34.89
N ALA A 14 9.03 0.91 -35.17
CA ALA A 14 7.75 0.22 -35.17
C ALA A 14 7.71 -0.93 -36.19
N GLY A 15 8.23 -0.71 -37.40
CA GLY A 15 8.34 -1.73 -38.45
C GLY A 15 9.19 -2.93 -38.01
N HIS A 16 10.35 -2.65 -37.40
CA HIS A 16 11.22 -3.70 -36.85
C HIS A 16 10.48 -4.58 -35.83
N TRP A 17 9.81 -3.97 -34.85
CA TRP A 17 9.08 -4.73 -33.82
C TRP A 17 7.88 -5.50 -34.37
N ARG A 18 7.18 -4.97 -35.38
CA ARG A 18 6.14 -5.71 -36.10
C ARG A 18 6.70 -6.92 -36.85
N GLY A 19 7.88 -6.77 -37.47
CA GLY A 19 8.59 -7.87 -38.13
C GLY A 19 8.96 -9.00 -37.17
N LEU A 20 9.18 -8.68 -35.89
CA LEU A 20 9.39 -9.65 -34.81
C LEU A 20 8.07 -10.22 -34.22
N GLY A 21 6.92 -9.96 -34.84
CA GLY A 21 5.61 -10.42 -34.37
C GLY A 21 5.12 -9.73 -33.08
N ARG A 22 5.72 -8.59 -32.70
CA ARG A 22 5.30 -7.85 -31.50
C ARG A 22 4.18 -6.85 -31.83
N LYS A 23 3.26 -6.69 -30.88
CA LYS A 23 2.17 -5.72 -30.99
C LYS A 23 2.74 -4.29 -30.89
N VAL A 24 2.45 -3.47 -31.90
CA VAL A 24 2.83 -2.05 -31.93
C VAL A 24 1.59 -1.22 -32.19
N LYS A 25 1.34 -0.23 -31.33
CA LYS A 25 0.22 0.71 -31.42
C LYS A 25 0.77 2.13 -31.50
N GLY A 26 0.37 2.87 -32.54
CA GLY A 26 0.64 4.30 -32.62
C GLY A 26 -0.22 5.09 -31.63
N LEU A 27 0.34 6.15 -31.06
CA LEU A 27 -0.38 7.07 -30.18
C LEU A 27 -0.85 8.27 -30.99
N ARG A 28 -2.12 8.67 -30.83
CA ARG A 28 -2.68 9.87 -31.44
C ARG A 28 -2.36 11.07 -30.55
N VAL A 29 -1.17 11.60 -30.71
CA VAL A 29 -0.68 12.77 -29.96
C VAL A 29 -0.17 13.80 -30.95
N GLY A 30 -0.28 15.08 -30.61
CA GLY A 30 0.12 16.17 -31.50
C GLY A 30 1.64 16.28 -31.69
N HIS A 31 2.44 15.79 -30.73
CA HIS A 31 3.89 15.95 -30.72
C HIS A 31 4.58 14.73 -30.11
N GLY A 32 5.83 14.48 -30.52
CA GLY A 32 6.71 13.48 -29.93
C GLY A 32 7.33 13.96 -28.62
N PHE A 33 6.56 14.02 -27.53
CA PHE A 33 7.05 14.38 -26.20
C PHE A 33 8.19 13.47 -25.74
N HIS A 34 9.04 13.95 -24.82
CA HIS A 34 10.20 13.19 -24.31
C HIS A 34 11.20 12.77 -25.41
N SER A 35 11.35 13.60 -26.44
CA SER A 35 12.26 13.37 -27.57
C SER A 35 13.00 14.64 -27.98
N ALA A 36 13.94 14.51 -28.92
CA ALA A 36 14.67 15.64 -29.50
C ALA A 36 13.75 16.71 -30.12
N LEU A 37 12.52 16.34 -30.50
CA LEU A 37 11.54 17.31 -31.01
C LEU A 37 11.13 18.37 -29.97
N MET A 38 11.45 18.18 -28.68
CA MET A 38 11.23 19.19 -27.67
C MET A 38 12.32 20.25 -27.61
N GLU A 39 13.49 20.02 -28.21
CA GLU A 39 14.64 20.94 -28.12
C GLU A 39 14.33 22.38 -28.56
N PRO A 40 13.59 22.64 -29.65
CA PRO A 40 13.30 24.00 -30.10
C PRO A 40 12.50 24.87 -29.11
N MET A 41 11.77 24.26 -28.17
CA MET A 41 10.93 24.99 -27.22
C MET A 41 11.55 25.13 -25.82
N LEU A 42 12.70 24.49 -25.55
CA LEU A 42 13.24 24.39 -24.19
C LEU A 42 13.64 25.74 -23.58
N ASP A 43 14.19 26.66 -24.38
CA ASP A 43 14.59 27.98 -23.88
C ASP A 43 13.37 28.82 -23.48
N SER A 44 12.35 28.90 -24.35
CA SER A 44 11.10 29.59 -24.01
C SER A 44 10.36 28.92 -22.85
N PHE A 45 10.43 27.59 -22.72
CA PHE A 45 9.85 26.88 -21.58
C PHE A 45 10.60 27.19 -20.29
N ARG A 46 11.93 27.29 -20.33
CA ARG A 46 12.76 27.71 -19.20
C ARG A 46 12.39 29.11 -18.72
N GLU A 47 12.27 30.08 -19.64
CA GLU A 47 11.87 31.45 -19.29
C GLU A 47 10.54 31.49 -18.52
N VAL A 48 9.56 30.68 -18.94
CA VAL A 48 8.28 30.56 -18.22
C VAL A 48 8.48 29.97 -16.82
N LEU A 49 9.30 28.91 -16.69
CA LEU A 49 9.56 28.24 -15.42
C LEU A 49 10.33 29.14 -14.43
N GLU A 50 11.25 29.97 -14.91
CA GLU A 50 11.99 30.95 -14.09
C GLU A 50 11.07 32.03 -13.49
N GLY A 51 9.92 32.28 -14.13
CA GLY A 51 8.86 33.14 -13.59
C GLY A 51 7.98 32.49 -12.52
N LEU A 52 8.17 31.20 -12.22
CA LEU A 52 7.37 30.46 -11.23
C LEU A 52 8.08 30.37 -9.87
N SER A 53 7.28 30.38 -8.81
CA SER A 53 7.76 30.10 -7.46
C SER A 53 7.60 28.61 -7.13
N PHE A 54 8.71 27.97 -6.75
CA PHE A 54 8.71 26.59 -6.29
C PHE A 54 8.80 26.49 -4.77
N ALA A 55 8.14 25.48 -4.21
CA ALA A 55 8.23 25.14 -2.80
C ALA A 55 8.69 23.68 -2.63
N PRO A 56 9.51 23.37 -1.59
CA PRO A 56 9.87 21.99 -1.29
C PRO A 56 8.63 21.12 -1.10
N PRO A 57 8.60 19.90 -1.68
CA PRO A 57 7.44 19.04 -1.56
C PRO A 57 7.31 18.55 -0.10
N ARG A 58 6.08 18.50 0.40
CA ARG A 58 5.76 17.97 1.74
C ARG A 58 5.72 16.45 1.78
N LEU A 59 5.55 15.82 0.62
CA LEU A 59 5.56 14.38 0.44
C LEU A 59 6.78 14.02 -0.40
N ALA A 60 7.35 12.84 -0.16
CA ALA A 60 8.43 12.34 -0.98
C ALA A 60 7.97 12.21 -2.44
N VAL A 61 8.80 12.65 -3.37
CA VAL A 61 8.55 12.56 -4.82
C VAL A 61 9.56 11.61 -5.41
N VAL A 62 9.09 10.59 -6.14
CA VAL A 62 9.95 9.79 -7.00
C VAL A 62 10.00 10.45 -8.37
N SER A 63 11.20 10.85 -8.78
CA SER A 63 11.39 11.52 -10.06
C SER A 63 11.18 10.55 -11.22
N ASN A 64 10.33 10.95 -12.16
CA ASN A 64 10.18 10.25 -13.43
C ASN A 64 11.39 10.40 -14.37
N VAL A 65 12.36 11.25 -14.03
CA VAL A 65 13.60 11.41 -14.80
C VAL A 65 14.64 10.40 -14.35
N THR A 66 14.76 10.18 -13.03
CA THR A 66 15.79 9.31 -12.45
C THR A 66 15.26 7.94 -12.02
N GLY A 67 13.94 7.78 -11.87
CA GLY A 67 13.31 6.57 -11.32
C GLY A 67 13.58 6.36 -9.83
N ARG A 68 14.04 7.40 -9.11
CA ARG A 68 14.45 7.37 -7.70
C ARG A 68 13.87 8.58 -6.95
N PRO A 69 13.91 8.61 -5.61
CA PRO A 69 13.53 9.80 -4.85
C PRO A 69 14.26 11.03 -5.37
N ALA A 70 13.51 12.10 -5.60
CA ALA A 70 14.07 13.38 -6.00
C ALA A 70 14.95 13.92 -4.88
N GLU A 71 16.08 14.51 -5.26
CA GLU A 71 16.98 15.15 -4.29
C GLU A 71 16.34 16.43 -3.72
N VAL A 72 16.84 16.88 -2.58
CA VAL A 72 16.34 18.11 -1.92
C VAL A 72 16.47 19.28 -2.87
N GLY A 73 15.34 19.92 -3.19
CA GLY A 73 15.29 21.07 -4.09
C GLY A 73 15.35 20.71 -5.58
N GLU A 74 15.53 19.44 -5.96
CA GLU A 74 15.63 19.03 -7.37
C GLU A 74 14.37 19.43 -8.14
N VAL A 75 13.19 19.07 -7.66
CA VAL A 75 11.90 19.41 -8.30
C VAL A 75 11.53 20.89 -8.16
N CYS A 76 12.32 21.66 -7.40
CA CYS A 76 12.14 23.09 -7.20
C CYS A 76 13.00 23.93 -8.16
N SER A 77 13.70 23.31 -9.10
CA SER A 77 14.54 23.98 -10.10
C SER A 77 13.87 23.96 -11.48
N PRO A 78 13.89 25.07 -12.25
CA PRO A 78 13.48 25.10 -13.65
C PRO A 78 14.19 24.03 -14.51
N GLU A 79 15.48 23.80 -14.28
CA GLU A 79 16.30 22.81 -15.00
C GLU A 79 15.74 21.40 -14.88
N TYR A 80 15.16 21.04 -13.74
CA TYR A 80 14.52 19.73 -13.58
C TYR A 80 13.36 19.56 -14.56
N TRP A 81 12.51 20.57 -14.71
CA TRP A 81 11.34 20.50 -15.59
C TRP A 81 11.72 20.53 -17.07
N VAL A 82 12.76 21.30 -17.42
CA VAL A 82 13.36 21.28 -18.76
C VAL A 82 13.94 19.90 -19.09
N ARG A 83 14.62 19.25 -18.13
CA ARG A 83 15.06 17.85 -18.31
C ARG A 83 13.87 16.91 -18.45
N HIS A 84 12.86 17.04 -17.58
CA HIS A 84 11.71 16.14 -17.54
C HIS A 84 10.91 16.13 -18.83
N VAL A 85 10.67 17.28 -19.46
CA VAL A 85 9.93 17.35 -20.74
C VAL A 85 10.71 16.75 -21.92
N ARG A 86 12.05 16.73 -21.83
CA ARG A 86 12.95 16.25 -22.89
C ARG A 86 13.36 14.78 -22.73
N GLN A 87 13.55 14.32 -21.50
CA GLN A 87 14.06 12.99 -21.18
C GLN A 87 12.95 11.96 -21.03
N ALA A 88 13.30 10.68 -21.11
CA ALA A 88 12.35 9.58 -20.99
C ALA A 88 11.72 9.52 -19.58
N VAL A 89 10.46 9.08 -19.52
CA VAL A 89 9.72 8.84 -18.27
C VAL A 89 10.02 7.45 -17.74
N LEU A 90 10.77 7.37 -16.64
CA LEU A 90 11.15 6.15 -15.93
C LEU A 90 10.08 5.70 -14.92
N PHE A 91 8.83 5.57 -15.39
CA PHE A 91 7.68 5.19 -14.55
C PHE A 91 7.86 3.82 -13.89
N GLY A 92 8.23 2.78 -14.66
CA GLY A 92 8.41 1.42 -14.16
C GLY A 92 9.45 1.34 -13.04
N PRO A 93 10.70 1.80 -13.29
CA PRO A 93 11.72 1.90 -12.24
C PRO A 93 11.26 2.67 -11.00
N GLY A 94 10.49 3.75 -11.16
CA GLY A 94 9.96 4.50 -10.03
C GLY A 94 8.94 3.71 -9.20
N VAL A 95 8.05 2.94 -9.85
CA VAL A 95 7.08 2.06 -9.18
C VAL A 95 7.78 0.91 -8.46
N GLU A 96 8.75 0.27 -9.10
CA GLU A 96 9.57 -0.81 -8.51
C GLU A 96 10.35 -0.28 -7.29
N TRP A 97 10.95 0.90 -7.41
CA TRP A 97 11.65 1.54 -6.29
C TRP A 97 10.72 1.77 -5.08
N LEU A 98 9.50 2.26 -5.31
CA LEU A 98 8.51 2.47 -4.26
C LEU A 98 8.13 1.16 -3.56
N ALA A 99 7.95 0.07 -4.31
CA ALA A 99 7.62 -1.23 -3.74
C ALA A 99 8.78 -1.82 -2.93
N GLU A 100 10.00 -1.82 -3.50
CA GLU A 100 11.17 -2.48 -2.89
C GLU A 100 11.76 -1.70 -1.72
N HIS A 101 11.94 -0.39 -1.89
CA HIS A 101 12.70 0.45 -0.96
C HIS A 101 11.79 1.34 -0.13
N GLY A 102 10.70 1.82 -0.73
CA GLY A 102 9.67 2.59 -0.04
C GLY A 102 8.71 1.72 0.79
N GLN A 103 8.75 0.40 0.61
CA GLN A 103 7.83 -0.56 1.23
C GLN A 103 6.35 -0.19 0.97
N VAL A 104 6.10 0.41 -0.19
CA VAL A 104 4.76 0.85 -0.58
C VAL A 104 3.96 -0.35 -1.08
N THR A 105 2.88 -0.65 -0.37
CA THR A 105 1.96 -1.74 -0.70
C THR A 105 0.65 -1.26 -1.31
N ARG A 106 0.42 0.06 -1.38
CA ARG A 106 -0.82 0.66 -1.90
C ARG A 106 -0.52 1.82 -2.84
N PHE A 107 -1.05 1.73 -4.06
CA PHE A 107 -0.84 2.68 -5.15
C PHE A 107 -2.20 3.21 -5.62
N VAL A 108 -2.37 4.53 -5.57
CA VAL A 108 -3.58 5.20 -6.04
C VAL A 108 -3.23 6.07 -7.24
N GLU A 109 -3.81 5.78 -8.39
CA GLU A 109 -3.76 6.66 -9.56
C GLU A 109 -4.82 7.76 -9.43
N LEU A 110 -4.34 9.00 -9.39
CA LEU A 110 -5.19 10.19 -9.46
C LEU A 110 -5.28 10.63 -10.92
N GLY A 111 -6.38 10.29 -11.56
CA GLY A 111 -6.59 10.57 -12.97
C GLY A 111 -7.99 10.21 -13.44
N PRO A 112 -8.36 10.56 -14.69
CA PRO A 112 -9.70 10.37 -15.22
C PRO A 112 -10.05 8.90 -15.56
N ASP A 113 -9.06 8.01 -15.58
CA ASP A 113 -9.20 6.58 -15.81
C ASP A 113 -8.02 5.83 -15.14
N GLY A 114 -7.94 4.51 -15.29
CA GLY A 114 -6.92 3.67 -14.66
C GLY A 114 -5.83 3.16 -15.60
N VAL A 115 -5.19 4.04 -16.37
CA VAL A 115 -4.14 3.65 -17.34
C VAL A 115 -2.83 3.34 -16.61
N LEU A 116 -2.40 4.21 -15.70
CA LEU A 116 -1.17 4.01 -14.93
C LEU A 116 -1.31 2.85 -13.95
N SER A 117 -2.52 2.58 -13.46
CA SER A 117 -2.85 1.47 -12.58
C SER A 117 -2.57 0.14 -13.28
N ALA A 118 -3.00 0.00 -14.53
CA ALA A 118 -2.69 -1.18 -15.33
C ALA A 118 -1.19 -1.32 -15.61
N MET A 119 -0.47 -0.21 -15.80
CA MET A 119 0.98 -0.23 -15.97
C MET A 119 1.71 -0.61 -14.68
N ALA A 120 1.32 -0.05 -13.54
CA ALA A 120 1.89 -0.35 -12.23
C ALA A 120 1.67 -1.81 -11.85
N HIS A 121 0.48 -2.37 -12.08
CA HIS A 121 0.22 -3.81 -11.92
C HIS A 121 1.23 -4.69 -12.67
N ASN A 122 1.59 -4.32 -13.90
CA ASN A 122 2.60 -5.06 -14.67
C ASN A 122 4.02 -4.91 -14.10
N CYS A 123 4.37 -3.73 -13.58
CA CYS A 123 5.69 -3.52 -12.95
C CYS A 123 5.78 -4.33 -11.65
N LEU A 124 4.69 -4.39 -10.90
CA LEU A 124 4.63 -5.05 -9.59
C LEU A 124 4.43 -6.57 -9.67
N ALA A 125 4.25 -7.12 -10.87
CA ALA A 125 3.94 -8.54 -11.05
C ALA A 125 4.99 -9.48 -10.41
N HIS A 126 6.25 -9.06 -10.36
CA HIS A 126 7.36 -9.82 -9.76
C HIS A 126 7.45 -9.68 -8.23
N HIS A 127 6.75 -8.71 -7.62
CA HIS A 127 6.67 -8.54 -6.17
C HIS A 127 5.53 -9.34 -5.53
N ASN A 128 4.78 -10.10 -6.33
CA ASN A 128 3.76 -11.01 -5.83
C ASN A 128 4.43 -12.27 -5.27
N ASP A 129 4.73 -12.30 -3.96
CA ASP A 129 4.99 -13.54 -3.25
C ASP A 129 3.63 -14.22 -2.93
N PRO A 130 3.31 -15.37 -3.54
CA PRO A 130 2.06 -16.07 -3.28
C PRO A 130 1.89 -16.51 -1.81
N GLY A 131 2.97 -16.56 -1.03
CA GLY A 131 2.98 -17.00 0.36
C GLY A 131 2.90 -15.88 1.42
N SER A 132 3.15 -14.62 1.05
CA SER A 132 3.27 -13.53 2.03
C SER A 132 1.93 -12.87 2.40
N GLY A 133 0.91 -12.98 1.54
CA GLY A 133 -0.36 -12.26 1.70
C GLY A 133 -0.30 -10.75 1.44
N ASP A 134 0.90 -10.19 1.25
CA ASP A 134 1.14 -8.76 1.00
C ASP A 134 1.25 -8.49 -0.50
N GLN A 135 0.15 -8.66 -1.23
CA GLN A 135 0.08 -8.23 -2.63
C GLN A 135 -0.10 -6.72 -2.71
N PRO A 136 0.70 -6.01 -3.53
CA PRO A 136 0.50 -4.59 -3.76
C PRO A 136 -0.89 -4.31 -4.34
N GLU A 137 -1.64 -3.42 -3.68
CA GLU A 137 -2.90 -2.94 -4.20
C GLU A 137 -2.68 -1.74 -5.12
N VAL A 138 -3.24 -1.79 -6.32
CA VAL A 138 -3.22 -0.68 -7.26
C VAL A 138 -4.64 -0.35 -7.70
N ILE A 139 -5.05 0.91 -7.51
CA ILE A 139 -6.40 1.38 -7.75
C ILE A 139 -6.41 2.74 -8.45
N ALA A 140 -7.40 2.96 -9.31
CA ALA A 140 -7.64 4.26 -9.95
C ALA A 140 -8.75 5.01 -9.21
N SER A 141 -8.56 6.32 -9.03
CA SER A 141 -9.54 7.19 -8.37
C SER A 141 -10.82 7.38 -9.18
N LEU A 142 -10.69 7.41 -10.52
CA LEU A 142 -11.82 7.54 -11.45
C LEU A 142 -11.74 6.46 -12.52
N ARG A 143 -12.91 6.20 -13.11
CA ARG A 143 -13.10 5.31 -14.26
C ARG A 143 -14.10 5.92 -15.21
N ARG A 144 -13.79 5.89 -16.51
CA ARG A 144 -14.61 6.54 -17.54
C ARG A 144 -16.02 5.96 -17.68
N ASP A 145 -16.24 4.75 -17.20
CA ASP A 145 -17.49 4.02 -17.27
C ASP A 145 -18.32 4.12 -15.97
N GLN A 146 -17.92 4.98 -15.03
CA GLN A 146 -18.59 5.14 -13.75
C GLN A 146 -18.85 6.62 -13.42
N PRO A 147 -19.94 6.93 -12.69
CA PRO A 147 -20.14 8.26 -12.11
C PRO A 147 -19.00 8.63 -11.16
N GLU A 148 -18.49 9.87 -11.25
CA GLU A 148 -17.28 10.30 -10.53
C GLU A 148 -17.35 10.09 -9.01
N VAL A 149 -18.47 10.50 -8.39
CA VAL A 149 -18.67 10.33 -6.94
C VAL A 149 -18.61 8.86 -6.54
N ASN A 150 -19.26 7.98 -7.31
CA ASN A 150 -19.24 6.54 -7.04
C ASN A 150 -17.84 5.97 -7.21
N ALA A 151 -17.09 6.40 -8.23
CA ALA A 151 -15.74 5.93 -8.47
C ALA A 151 -14.79 6.32 -7.32
N VAL A 152 -14.85 7.56 -6.86
CA VAL A 152 -14.03 8.05 -5.73
C VAL A 152 -14.42 7.34 -4.43
N LEU A 153 -15.71 7.25 -4.11
CA LEU A 153 -16.17 6.55 -2.89
C LEU A 153 -15.80 5.06 -2.92
N THR A 154 -15.89 4.41 -4.09
CA THR A 154 -15.44 3.02 -4.26
C THR A 154 -13.93 2.91 -4.06
N CYS A 155 -13.15 3.85 -4.57
CA CYS A 155 -11.71 3.90 -4.37
C CYS A 155 -11.38 3.99 -2.88
N LEU A 156 -12.00 4.93 -2.15
CA LEU A 156 -11.81 5.10 -0.71
C LEU A 156 -12.28 3.88 0.08
N ALA A 157 -13.47 3.33 -0.23
CA ALA A 157 -14.00 2.16 0.44
C ALA A 157 -13.08 0.94 0.28
N ARG A 158 -12.46 0.78 -0.89
CA ARG A 158 -11.49 -0.29 -1.13
C ARG A 158 -10.22 -0.09 -0.30
N GLN A 159 -9.64 1.12 -0.29
CA GLN A 159 -8.50 1.44 0.57
C GLN A 159 -8.80 1.19 2.06
N PHE A 160 -10.02 1.52 2.50
CA PHE A 160 -10.48 1.26 3.86
C PHE A 160 -10.58 -0.24 4.16
N ALA A 161 -11.17 -1.01 3.25
CA ALA A 161 -11.29 -2.48 3.38
C ALA A 161 -9.93 -3.19 3.40
N THR A 162 -8.89 -2.59 2.82
CA THR A 162 -7.51 -3.09 2.83
C THR A 162 -6.63 -2.47 3.93
N GLY A 163 -7.26 -1.84 4.93
CA GLY A 163 -6.60 -1.43 6.18
C GLY A 163 -6.10 0.01 6.22
N THR A 164 -6.42 0.84 5.23
CA THR A 164 -6.14 2.28 5.30
C THR A 164 -7.15 2.96 6.22
N SER A 165 -6.67 3.71 7.22
CA SER A 165 -7.54 4.57 8.01
C SER A 165 -8.03 5.74 7.15
N ILE A 166 -9.35 5.89 7.05
CA ILE A 166 -10.00 6.99 6.33
C ILE A 166 -10.88 7.75 7.31
N ASP A 167 -10.68 9.06 7.36
CA ASP A 167 -11.56 9.95 8.10
C ASP A 167 -12.82 10.25 7.27
N TRP A 168 -13.88 9.51 7.59
CA TRP A 168 -15.18 9.67 6.94
C TRP A 168 -15.95 10.92 7.39
N THR A 169 -15.51 11.61 8.46
CA THR A 169 -16.22 12.80 8.97
C THR A 169 -16.24 13.95 7.97
N THR A 170 -15.19 14.06 7.14
CA THR A 170 -15.12 15.07 6.07
C THR A 170 -16.18 14.85 4.99
N ALA A 171 -16.53 13.59 4.70
CA ALA A 171 -17.49 13.24 3.65
C ALA A 171 -18.93 13.12 4.17
N LEU A 172 -19.10 12.64 5.40
CA LEU A 172 -20.41 12.30 5.98
C LEU A 172 -20.87 13.31 7.05
N GLY A 173 -20.02 14.28 7.41
CA GLY A 173 -20.26 15.21 8.51
C GLY A 173 -19.82 14.67 9.87
N ASP A 174 -19.78 15.55 10.85
CA ASP A 174 -19.49 15.20 12.24
C ASP A 174 -20.63 14.35 12.83
N ASN A 175 -20.26 13.27 13.50
CA ASN A 175 -21.19 12.37 14.16
C ASN A 175 -21.68 12.91 15.52
N SER A 176 -21.14 14.03 16.00
CA SER A 176 -21.56 14.68 17.25
C SER A 176 -22.95 15.34 17.19
N VAL A 177 -23.54 15.46 15.99
CA VAL A 177 -24.85 16.13 15.79
C VAL A 177 -26.02 15.21 16.19
N PRO A 178 -27.03 15.73 16.93
CA PRO A 178 -28.25 14.96 17.23
C PRO A 178 -28.93 14.44 15.96
N GLY A 179 -29.16 13.12 15.89
CA GLY A 179 -29.75 12.46 14.71
C GLY A 179 -28.74 11.96 13.67
N ALA A 180 -27.43 12.14 13.88
CA ALA A 180 -26.37 11.63 13.01
C ALA A 180 -26.19 10.10 13.10
N HIS A 181 -26.77 9.45 14.10
CA HIS A 181 -26.66 8.00 14.31
C HIS A 181 -27.96 7.27 14.01
N LEU A 182 -27.84 6.17 13.27
CA LEU A 182 -28.91 5.23 13.00
C LEU A 182 -28.72 3.97 13.88
N GLY A 183 -29.82 3.40 14.35
CA GLY A 183 -29.78 2.11 15.05
C GLY A 183 -29.42 0.98 14.09
N LEU A 184 -28.18 0.50 14.17
CA LEU A 184 -27.70 -0.64 13.38
C LEU A 184 -27.71 -1.92 14.21
N PRO A 185 -27.81 -3.10 13.58
CA PRO A 185 -27.58 -4.37 14.25
C PRO A 185 -26.23 -4.37 14.98
N THR A 186 -26.17 -5.00 16.14
CA THR A 186 -24.92 -5.18 16.87
C THR A 186 -24.00 -6.16 16.15
N TYR A 187 -22.72 -6.13 16.51
CA TYR A 187 -21.72 -7.01 15.92
C TYR A 187 -22.12 -8.48 16.01
N ALA A 188 -22.09 -9.17 14.86
CA ALA A 188 -22.43 -10.58 14.76
C ALA A 188 -21.26 -11.46 15.23
N PHE A 189 -21.11 -11.61 16.56
CA PHE A 189 -20.08 -12.47 17.15
C PHE A 189 -20.12 -13.90 16.59
N GLN A 190 -18.96 -14.39 16.15
CA GLN A 190 -18.73 -15.79 15.81
C GLN A 190 -18.52 -16.58 17.11
N ARG A 191 -19.56 -17.24 17.59
CA ARG A 191 -19.60 -17.82 18.94
C ARG A 191 -19.00 -19.22 18.96
N GLN A 192 -18.15 -19.47 19.95
CA GLN A 192 -17.72 -20.81 20.34
C GLN A 192 -18.00 -21.01 21.83
N ARG A 193 -18.30 -22.24 22.23
CA ARG A 193 -18.53 -22.59 23.63
C ARG A 193 -17.19 -22.71 24.34
N TYR A 194 -16.93 -21.81 25.28
CA TYR A 194 -15.81 -21.91 26.20
C TYR A 194 -16.36 -22.23 27.59
N TRP A 195 -16.09 -23.45 28.06
CA TRP A 195 -16.48 -23.91 29.39
C TRP A 195 -15.33 -24.70 30.02
N LEU A 196 -15.02 -24.42 31.28
CA LEU A 196 -14.09 -25.25 32.04
C LEU A 196 -14.84 -26.50 32.49
N GLU A 197 -14.47 -27.65 31.95
CA GLU A 197 -14.99 -28.93 32.44
C GLU A 197 -14.32 -29.21 33.80
N ALA A 198 -15.15 -29.43 34.82
CA ALA A 198 -14.64 -29.88 36.10
C ALA A 198 -13.96 -31.25 35.90
N PRO A 199 -12.74 -31.46 36.45
CA PRO A 199 -12.11 -32.76 36.36
C PRO A 199 -13.07 -33.83 36.91
N PRO A 200 -13.13 -35.01 36.29
CA PRO A 200 -14.04 -36.07 36.72
C PRO A 200 -13.84 -36.31 38.21
N LYS A 201 -14.94 -36.22 38.96
CA LYS A 201 -14.95 -36.42 40.41
C LYS A 201 -14.40 -37.82 40.66
N GLN A 202 -13.14 -37.91 41.11
CA GLN A 202 -12.59 -39.19 41.52
C GLN A 202 -13.50 -39.73 42.63
N PRO A 203 -13.94 -40.99 42.54
CA PRO A 203 -14.72 -41.59 43.62
C PRO A 203 -13.90 -41.46 44.90
N THR A 204 -14.47 -40.79 45.89
CA THR A 204 -13.87 -40.72 47.22
C THR A 204 -13.67 -42.16 47.67
N PRO A 205 -12.42 -42.64 47.87
CA PRO A 205 -12.24 -43.98 48.41
C PRO A 205 -13.01 -44.05 49.72
N PRO A 206 -13.74 -45.16 49.99
CA PRO A 206 -14.46 -45.30 51.24
C PRO A 206 -13.49 -45.00 52.37
N THR A 207 -13.89 -44.09 53.26
CA THR A 207 -13.12 -43.71 54.44
C THR A 207 -12.74 -45.01 55.13
N SER A 208 -11.48 -45.44 55.00
CA SER A 208 -11.01 -46.54 55.84
C SER A 208 -11.14 -45.97 57.25
N ALA A 209 -12.09 -46.51 58.02
CA ALA A 209 -12.22 -46.16 59.42
C ALA A 209 -10.83 -46.21 60.01
N TRP A 210 -10.32 -45.04 60.40
CA TRP A 210 -9.03 -44.93 61.05
C TRP A 210 -9.09 -45.86 62.27
N LYS A 211 -8.31 -46.94 62.23
CA LYS A 211 -8.07 -47.78 63.40
C LYS A 211 -6.86 -47.18 64.11
N PRO A 212 -6.99 -46.63 65.32
CA PRO A 212 -5.82 -46.32 66.11
C PRO A 212 -5.10 -47.66 66.37
N SER A 213 -3.93 -47.84 65.76
CA SER A 213 -2.99 -48.82 66.28
C SER A 213 -2.43 -48.23 67.56
N ASN A 214 -2.78 -48.83 68.70
CA ASN A 214 -2.04 -48.66 69.94
C ASN A 214 -0.63 -49.25 69.75
N THR A 215 0.24 -48.47 69.12
CA THR A 215 1.67 -48.72 69.12
C THR A 215 2.30 -47.44 69.63
N HIS A 216 2.81 -47.54 70.86
CA HIS A 216 3.63 -46.52 71.48
C HIS A 216 4.67 -46.00 70.48
N CYS A 217 4.62 -44.70 70.18
CA CYS A 217 5.74 -43.98 69.60
C CYS A 217 5.88 -42.67 70.36
N SER A 218 6.50 -42.78 71.53
CA SER A 218 7.20 -41.67 72.15
C SER A 218 8.31 -41.24 71.21
N GLU A 219 8.17 -40.12 70.50
CA GLU A 219 9.21 -39.11 70.19
C GLU A 219 8.54 -37.90 69.48
N PRO A 220 8.93 -36.64 69.77
CA PRO A 220 8.35 -35.46 69.13
C PRO A 220 8.98 -35.20 67.75
N LEU A 221 8.17 -35.25 66.68
CA LEU A 221 8.54 -34.88 65.31
C LEU A 221 8.56 -33.35 65.07
N TRP A 222 9.16 -32.59 65.99
CA TRP A 222 9.44 -31.15 65.78
C TRP A 222 10.94 -30.92 65.61
N SER A 223 11.47 -31.27 64.45
CA SER A 223 12.70 -30.65 63.95
C SER A 223 12.76 -30.75 62.44
N HIS A 224 12.68 -29.59 61.77
CA HIS A 224 13.51 -29.15 60.64
C HIS A 224 12.78 -28.07 59.82
N GLN A 225 13.00 -26.83 60.28
CA GLN A 225 13.52 -25.70 59.52
C GLN A 225 13.08 -25.50 58.05
N LEU A 226 12.33 -24.42 57.86
CA LEU A 226 12.18 -23.65 56.64
C LEU A 226 13.55 -23.22 56.09
N ALA A 227 13.83 -23.52 54.82
CA ALA A 227 14.85 -22.85 54.03
C ALA A 227 14.17 -22.01 52.95
N MET A 228 14.11 -20.71 53.19
CA MET A 228 13.91 -19.68 52.17
C MET A 228 15.20 -19.57 51.34
N GLY A 229 15.10 -19.72 50.03
CA GLY A 229 16.21 -19.49 49.10
C GLY A 229 15.78 -18.50 48.02
N SER A 230 16.14 -17.24 48.20
CA SER A 230 16.17 -16.21 47.17
C SER A 230 17.48 -16.28 46.38
N SER A 231 17.40 -16.22 45.06
CA SER A 231 18.25 -15.39 44.18
C SER A 231 17.57 -15.28 42.82
#